data_AF-A0A975E0L3-F1
#
_entry.id   AF-A0A975E0L3-F1
#
_cell.length_a   1.000
_cell.length_b   1.000
_cell.length_c   1.000
_cell.angle_alpha   90.00
_cell.angle_beta   90.00
_cell.angle_gamma   90.00
#
_symmetry.space_group_name_H-M   'P 1'
#
loop_
_entity.id
_entity.type
_entity.pdbx_description
1 polymer ?
#
loop_
_entity_poly.entity_id
_entity_poly.type
_entity_poly.pdbx_seq_one_letter_code
_entity_poly.pdbx_strand_id
1 'polypeptide(L)'
;MQAAPVLIRTTHDGRRIEVIGARICLDGQPEADELVVIDEHPNRQAILKMVPLATHVAGRLPLTLAEASVAQAALRRATDRFDGSAQAARERLRQVVWRKSVTDGVE
;
A
#
# COMPACT_ATOMS: atom_id res chain seq x y z
N MET A 1 8.23 -4.91 -19.76
CA MET A 1 7.72 -6.22 -19.32
C MET A 1 7.33 -6.08 -17.85
N GLN A 2 6.03 -6.05 -17.53
CA GLN A 2 5.56 -5.88 -16.15
C GLN A 2 6.06 -7.05 -15.29
N ALA A 3 6.40 -6.79 -14.02
CA ALA A 3 6.78 -7.86 -13.09
C ALA A 3 5.60 -8.83 -12.92
N ALA A 4 5.91 -10.13 -12.75
CA ALA A 4 4.88 -11.13 -12.48
C ALA A 4 4.06 -10.74 -11.23
N PRO A 5 2.74 -10.96 -11.25
CA PRO A 5 1.88 -10.60 -10.13
C PRO A 5 2.29 -11.34 -8.86
N VAL A 6 2.26 -10.66 -7.72
CA VAL A 6 2.56 -11.24 -6.41
C VAL A 6 1.25 -11.44 -5.66
N LEU A 7 0.89 -12.70 -5.41
CA LEU A 7 -0.31 -13.05 -4.64
C LEU A 7 -0.12 -12.71 -3.15
N ILE A 8 -1.07 -11.95 -2.60
CA ILE A 8 -1.13 -11.62 -1.17
C ILE A 8 -2.05 -12.62 -0.46
N ARG A 9 -3.30 -12.73 -0.92
CA ARG A 9 -4.26 -13.73 -0.45
C ARG A 9 -5.34 -14.01 -1.50
N THR A 10 -6.13 -15.05 -1.25
CA THR A 10 -7.42 -15.27 -1.93
C THR A 10 -8.55 -14.98 -0.95
N THR A 11 -9.53 -14.19 -1.38
CA THR A 11 -10.73 -13.90 -0.59
C THR A 11 -11.64 -15.12 -0.49
N HIS A 12 -12.58 -15.13 0.46
CA HIS A 12 -13.53 -16.23 0.62
C HIS A 12 -14.41 -16.44 -0.61
N ASP A 13 -14.68 -15.38 -1.39
CA ASP A 13 -15.46 -15.45 -2.62
C ASP A 13 -14.63 -15.85 -3.86
N GLY A 14 -13.33 -16.14 -3.69
CA GLY A 14 -12.45 -16.65 -4.73
C GLY A 14 -11.64 -15.57 -5.47
N ARG A 15 -11.95 -14.28 -5.30
CA ARG A 15 -11.16 -13.19 -5.88
C ARG A 15 -9.75 -13.15 -5.28
N ARG A 16 -8.76 -12.90 -6.13
CA ARG A 16 -7.34 -12.80 -5.75
C ARG A 16 -7.00 -11.36 -5.36
N ILE A 17 -6.27 -11.19 -4.26
CA ILE A 17 -5.64 -9.92 -3.90
C ILE A 17 -4.16 -10.02 -4.26
N GLU A 18 -3.70 -9.20 -5.19
CA GLU A 18 -2.38 -9.30 -5.79
C GLU A 18 -1.72 -7.93 -5.95
N VAL A 19 -0.39 -7.88 -5.97
CA VAL A 19 0.33 -6.71 -6.45
C VAL A 19 0.65 -6.93 -7.93
N ILE A 20 0.16 -6.03 -8.79
CA ILE A 20 0.37 -6.05 -10.24
C ILE A 20 1.00 -4.71 -10.63
N GLY A 21 2.27 -4.76 -11.05
CA GLY A 21 3.04 -3.52 -11.21
C GLY A 21 3.15 -2.76 -9.88
N ALA A 22 2.93 -1.45 -9.91
CA ALA A 22 2.98 -0.58 -8.73
C ALA A 22 1.61 -0.41 -8.04
N ARG A 23 0.68 -1.37 -8.21
CA ARG A 23 -0.67 -1.28 -7.64
C ARG A 23 -1.08 -2.59 -6.96
N ILE A 24 -1.87 -2.47 -5.90
CA ILE A 24 -2.62 -3.57 -5.28
C ILE A 24 -3.94 -3.70 -6.04
N CYS A 25 -4.25 -4.92 -6.46
CA CYS A 25 -5.41 -5.25 -7.27
C CYS A 25 -6.28 -6.31 -6.58
N LEU A 26 -7.60 -6.21 -6.78
CA LEU A 26 -8.58 -7.24 -6.47
C LEU A 26 -9.10 -7.82 -7.79
N ASP A 27 -8.89 -9.11 -8.02
CA ASP A 27 -9.30 -9.80 -9.24
C ASP A 27 -8.75 -9.14 -10.52
N GLY A 28 -7.49 -8.68 -10.46
CA GLY A 28 -6.83 -7.95 -11.53
C GLY A 28 -7.18 -6.45 -11.59
N GLN A 29 -8.22 -5.99 -10.91
CA GLN A 29 -8.66 -4.59 -10.92
C GLN A 29 -7.94 -3.76 -9.86
N PRO A 30 -7.37 -2.59 -10.21
CA PRO A 30 -6.59 -1.78 -9.27
C PRO A 30 -7.47 -1.18 -8.17
N GLU A 31 -7.04 -1.36 -6.93
CA GLU A 31 -7.73 -0.85 -5.72
C GLU A 31 -6.94 0.27 -5.05
N ALA A 32 -5.61 0.17 -5.01
CA ALA A 32 -4.74 1.19 -4.41
C ALA A 32 -3.30 1.08 -4.92
N ASP A 33 -2.51 2.13 -4.74
CA ASP A 33 -1.06 2.15 -5.00
C ASP A 33 -0.21 2.33 -3.73
N GLU A 34 -0.86 2.52 -2.58
CA GLU A 34 -0.22 2.64 -1.27
C GLU A 34 -0.96 1.84 -0.19
N LEU A 35 -0.28 1.64 0.93
CA LEU A 35 -0.81 1.06 2.15
C LEU A 35 -0.99 2.16 3.19
N VAL A 36 -2.19 2.30 3.71
CA VAL A 36 -2.51 3.25 4.79
C VAL A 36 -2.52 2.48 6.11
N VAL A 37 -1.84 2.97 7.14
CA VAL A 37 -1.91 2.36 8.47
C VAL A 37 -3.33 2.54 9.00
N ILE A 38 -3.89 1.50 9.62
CA ILE A 38 -5.30 1.52 10.01
C ILE A 38 -5.67 2.65 10.98
N ASP A 39 -4.71 3.15 11.77
CA ASP A 39 -4.91 4.27 12.69
C ASP A 39 -5.29 5.57 11.95
N GLU A 40 -4.71 5.78 10.76
CA GLU A 40 -4.95 6.94 9.90
C GLU A 40 -6.28 6.85 9.13
N HIS A 41 -6.94 5.69 9.15
CA HIS A 41 -8.16 5.48 8.38
C HIS A 41 -9.39 6.05 9.12
N PRO A 42 -10.23 6.91 8.48
CA PRO A 42 -11.38 7.52 9.13
C PRO A 42 -12.41 6.47 9.61
N ASN A 43 -12.56 5.38 8.87
CA ASN A 43 -13.48 4.28 9.21
C ASN A 43 -12.82 3.13 10.01
N ARG A 44 -11.67 3.35 10.66
CA ARG A 44 -10.90 2.29 11.35
C ARG A 44 -11.72 1.42 12.29
N GLN A 45 -12.63 2.03 13.06
CA GLN A 45 -13.49 1.31 14.01
C GLN A 45 -14.43 0.32 13.33
N ALA A 46 -15.00 0.70 12.17
CA ALA A 46 -15.88 -0.19 11.42
C ALA A 46 -15.08 -1.34 10.78
N ILE A 47 -13.88 -1.04 10.28
CA ILE A 47 -12.99 -2.03 9.68
C ILE A 47 -12.55 -3.06 10.74
N LEU A 48 -12.07 -2.62 11.90
CA LEU A 48 -11.59 -3.50 12.97
C LEU A 48 -12.69 -4.37 13.58
N LYS A 49 -13.96 -3.93 13.56
CA LYS A 49 -15.09 -4.77 13.96
C LYS A 49 -15.29 -5.96 13.02
N MET A 50 -15.07 -5.77 11.72
CA MET A 50 -15.25 -6.82 10.71
C MET A 50 -13.97 -7.64 10.51
N VAL A 51 -12.80 -7.02 10.62
CA VAL A 51 -11.48 -7.63 10.42
C VAL A 51 -10.56 -7.23 11.58
N PRO A 52 -10.64 -7.93 12.73
CA PRO A 52 -9.92 -7.56 13.95
C PRO A 52 -8.39 -7.55 13.83
N LEU A 53 -7.85 -8.33 12.89
CA LEU A 53 -6.40 -8.45 12.65
C LEU A 53 -5.87 -7.47 11.59
N ALA A 54 -6.71 -6.56 11.10
CA ALA A 54 -6.29 -5.58 10.11
C ALA A 54 -5.35 -4.55 10.75
N THR A 55 -4.20 -4.33 10.11
CA THR A 55 -3.22 -3.31 10.53
C THR A 55 -3.02 -2.24 9.47
N HIS A 56 -3.31 -2.57 8.21
CA HIS A 56 -3.22 -1.66 7.06
C HIS A 56 -4.45 -1.79 6.18
N VAL A 57 -4.68 -0.79 5.34
CA VAL A 57 -5.75 -0.75 4.36
C VAL A 57 -5.18 -0.35 3.01
N ALA A 58 -5.56 -1.09 1.97
CA ALA A 58 -5.29 -0.80 0.56
C ALA A 58 -6.61 -0.52 -0.16
N GLY A 59 -7.00 0.75 -0.27
CA GLY A 59 -8.31 1.11 -0.82
C GLY A 59 -9.44 0.54 0.04
N ARG A 60 -10.20 -0.43 -0.49
CA ARG A 60 -11.24 -1.13 0.28
C ARG A 60 -10.76 -2.41 0.99
N LEU A 61 -9.48 -2.77 0.83
CA LEU A 61 -8.94 -4.06 1.24
C LEU A 61 -8.26 -3.94 2.61
N PRO A 62 -8.85 -4.45 3.70
CA PRO A 62 -8.14 -4.57 4.97
C PRO A 62 -7.11 -5.70 4.91
N LEU A 63 -5.89 -5.41 5.34
CA LEU A 63 -4.77 -6.34 5.31
C LEU A 63 -4.22 -6.57 6.71
N THR A 64 -3.82 -7.82 6.97
CA THR A 64 -3.06 -8.18 8.17
C THR A 64 -1.62 -7.67 8.06
N LEU A 65 -0.87 -7.66 9.16
CA LEU A 65 0.54 -7.25 9.13
C LEU A 65 1.40 -8.07 8.16
N ALA A 66 1.18 -9.39 8.12
CA ALA A 66 1.93 -10.28 7.24
C ALA A 66 1.65 -9.96 5.76
N GLU A 67 0.38 -9.74 5.42
CA GLU A 67 -0.04 -9.40 4.06
C GLU A 67 0.42 -8.01 3.63
N ALA A 68 0.31 -7.02 4.51
CA ALA A 68 0.82 -5.67 4.28
C ALA A 68 2.33 -5.70 4.04
N SER A 69 3.08 -6.53 4.76
CA SER A 69 4.52 -6.72 4.54
C SER A 69 4.83 -7.29 3.15
N VAL A 70 4.07 -8.29 2.71
CA VAL A 70 4.18 -8.86 1.35
C VAL A 70 3.86 -7.80 0.30
N ALA A 71 2.76 -7.09 0.47
CA ALA A 71 2.32 -6.03 -0.44
C ALA A 71 3.37 -4.91 -0.54
N GLN A 72 3.87 -4.42 0.58
CA GLN A 72 4.90 -3.38 0.63
C GLN A 72 6.21 -3.82 -0.07
N ALA A 73 6.65 -5.06 0.18
CA ALA A 73 7.84 -5.60 -0.46
C ALA A 73 7.66 -5.79 -1.99
N ALA A 74 6.45 -6.10 -2.45
CA ALA A 74 6.13 -6.21 -3.87
C ALA A 74 6.04 -4.82 -4.54
N LEU A 75 5.35 -3.87 -3.92
CA LEU A 75 5.25 -2.48 -4.40
C LEU A 75 6.63 -1.84 -4.53
N ARG A 76 7.48 -1.98 -3.50
CA ARG A 76 8.84 -1.45 -3.54
C ARG A 76 9.65 -2.02 -4.70
N ARG A 77 9.59 -3.34 -4.91
CA ARG A 77 10.27 -3.99 -6.05
C ARG A 77 9.74 -3.53 -7.40
N ALA A 78 8.44 -3.27 -7.51
CA ALA A 78 7.86 -2.71 -8.71
C ALA A 78 8.36 -1.29 -8.94
N THR A 79 8.26 -0.41 -7.93
CA THR A 79 8.68 0.98 -8.01
C THR A 79 10.18 1.12 -8.29
N ASP A 80 11.06 0.36 -7.64
CA ASP A 80 12.51 0.40 -7.90
C ASP A 80 12.85 0.11 -9.38
N ARG A 81 12.06 -0.74 -10.06
CA ARG A 81 12.25 -0.95 -11.51
C ARG A 81 11.79 0.23 -12.37
N PHE A 82 10.82 1.01 -11.90
CA PHE A 82 10.30 2.19 -12.61
C PHE A 82 11.09 3.48 -12.28
N ASP A 83 11.63 3.59 -11.07
CA ASP A 83 12.26 4.78 -10.48
C ASP A 83 13.76 4.93 -10.83
N GLY A 84 14.34 4.02 -11.63
CA GLY A 84 15.73 4.08 -12.11
C GLY A 84 16.11 5.27 -13.01
N SER A 85 15.31 6.34 -13.04
CA SER A 85 15.52 7.55 -13.84
C SER A 85 15.72 8.78 -12.94
N ALA A 86 16.66 9.67 -13.32
CA ALA A 86 17.14 10.81 -12.51
C ALA A 86 16.06 11.82 -12.05
N GLN A 87 14.84 11.74 -12.59
CA GLN A 87 13.71 12.59 -12.19
C GLN A 87 13.04 12.12 -10.89
N ALA A 88 12.97 10.82 -10.62
CA ALA A 88 12.29 10.29 -9.44
C ALA A 88 13.05 10.57 -8.12
N ALA A 89 14.38 10.72 -8.19
CA ALA A 89 15.20 11.17 -7.07
C ALA A 89 14.90 12.62 -6.63
N ARG A 90 14.48 13.51 -7.54
CA ARG A 90 14.18 14.92 -7.22
C ARG A 90 12.83 15.09 -6.52
N GLU A 91 11.84 14.24 -6.81
CA GLU A 91 10.53 14.27 -6.16
C GLU A 91 10.60 13.79 -4.68
N ARG A 92 11.42 12.77 -4.39
CA ARG A 92 11.65 12.30 -3.01
C ARG A 92 12.25 13.37 -2.10
N LEU A 93 13.19 14.17 -2.60
CA LEU A 93 13.77 15.30 -1.84
C LEU A 93 12.71 16.34 -1.47
N ARG A 94 11.72 16.58 -2.33
CA ARG A 94 10.59 17.49 -2.05
C ARG A 94 9.65 16.94 -0.97
N GLN A 95 9.33 15.65 -1.01
CA GLN A 95 8.42 15.03 -0.03
C GLN A 95 9.04 14.90 1.37
N VAL A 96 10.35 14.67 1.47
CA VAL A 96 11.06 14.63 2.76
C VAL A 96 11.07 16.02 3.44
N VAL A 97 11.17 17.10 2.66
CA VAL A 97 11.07 18.47 3.18
C VAL A 97 9.68 18.75 3.77
N TRP A 98 8.61 18.31 3.11
CA TRP A 98 7.23 18.47 3.60
C TRP A 98 6.93 17.64 4.85
N ARG A 99 7.45 16.41 4.95
CA ARG A 99 7.27 15.55 6.14
C ARG A 99 7.96 16.15 7.37
N LYS A 100 9.07 16.88 7.20
CA LYS A 100 9.79 17.54 8.30
C LYS A 100 9.06 18.78 8.83
N SER A 101 8.18 19.40 8.04
CA SER A 101 7.40 20.58 8.45
C SER A 101 6.20 20.25 9.34
N VAL A 102 5.66 19.02 9.27
CA VAL A 102 4.48 18.58 10.06
C VAL A 102 4.88 18.07 11.45
N THR A 103 6.14 17.70 11.66
CA THR A 103 6.63 17.21 12.97
C THR A 103 7.11 18.34 13.90
N ASP A 104 7.36 19.55 13.40
CA ASP A 104 7.97 20.65 14.18
C ASP A 104 6.99 21.81 14.47
N GLY A 105 5.69 21.62 14.22
CA GLY A 105 4.72 22.69 14.38
C GLY A 105 3.35 22.19 14.82
N VAL A 106 3.18 22.04 16.13
CA VAL A 106 2.10 22.60 16.95
C VAL A 106 2.28 22.07 18.38
N GLU A 107 2.72 23.01 19.23
CA GLU A 107 2.94 23.00 20.69
C GLU A 107 4.21 22.34 21.25
#